data_AF-A0A401T993-F1
#
_entry.id   AF-A0A401T993-F1
#
_cell.length_a   1.000
_cell.length_b   1.000
_cell.length_c   1.000
_cell.angle_alpha   90.00
_cell.angle_beta   90.00
_cell.angle_gamma   90.00
#
_symmetry.space_group_name_H-M   'P 1'
#
loop_
_entity.id
_entity.type
_entity.pdbx_description
1 polymer ?
#
loop_
_entity_poly.entity_id
_entity_poly.type
_entity_poly.pdbx_seq_one_letter_code
_entity_poly.pdbx_strand_id
1 'polypeptide(L)'
;LRDNVALRDNVALWENVALRDNVALWDNVSLRDNVALWENVALRDNAALRDNVALRDNAALRDNVALWDNVALRDNVALTDNVALWDNVAWG
;
A
#
# COMPACT_ATOMS: atom_id res chain seq x y z
N LEU A 1 17.65 -10.69 5.17
CA LEU A 1 17.67 -12.15 4.84
C LEU A 1 16.35 -12.86 5.18
N ARG A 2 15.21 -12.17 5.16
CA ARG A 2 13.90 -12.77 4.92
C ARG A 2 13.02 -11.73 4.27
N ASP A 3 12.98 -11.73 2.95
CA ASP A 3 12.03 -10.94 2.19
C ASP A 3 10.71 -11.70 2.31
N ASN A 4 9.84 -11.25 3.20
CA ASN A 4 8.55 -11.90 3.43
C ASN A 4 7.43 -11.07 2.78
N VAL A 5 6.59 -11.74 2.00
CA VAL A 5 5.32 -11.19 1.53
C VAL A 5 4.20 -12.08 2.08
N ALA A 6 3.29 -11.51 2.85
CA ALA A 6 2.15 -12.21 3.44
C ALA A 6 0.85 -11.62 2.90
N LEU A 7 0.08 -12.45 2.18
CA LEU A 7 -1.22 -12.09 1.63
C LEU A 7 -2.31 -12.91 2.33
N ARG A 8 -3.37 -12.28 2.81
CA ARG A 8 -4.50 -12.96 3.46
C ARG A 8 -5.81 -12.27 3.11
N ASP A 9 -6.85 -13.08 2.92
CA ASP A 9 -8.25 -12.66 2.83
C ASP A 9 -8.53 -11.54 1.81
N ASN A 10 -9.03 -11.94 0.64
CA ASN A 10 -9.50 -11.04 -0.43
C ASN A 10 -8.46 -10.01 -0.91
N VAL A 11 -7.20 -10.45 -1.12
CA VAL A 11 -6.16 -9.62 -1.74
C VAL A 11 -6.20 -9.78 -3.26
N ALA A 12 -6.29 -8.67 -3.98
CA ALA A 12 -6.26 -8.62 -5.43
C ALA A 12 -5.12 -7.72 -5.92
N LEU A 13 -4.26 -8.25 -6.81
CA LEU A 13 -3.10 -7.56 -7.37
C LEU A 13 -3.22 -7.54 -8.90
N TRP A 14 -3.14 -6.36 -9.51
CA TRP A 14 -3.33 -6.18 -10.95
C TRP A 14 -2.26 -5.26 -11.54
N GLU A 15 -1.71 -5.66 -12.69
CA GLU A 15 -0.84 -4.84 -13.55
C GLU A 15 0.33 -4.14 -12.82
N ASN A 16 1.54 -4.70 -12.97
CA ASN A 16 2.79 -4.09 -12.49
C ASN A 16 2.84 -3.81 -10.98
N VAL A 17 2.30 -4.73 -10.15
CA VAL A 17 2.47 -4.67 -8.69
C VAL A 17 3.81 -5.29 -8.27
N ALA A 18 4.60 -4.55 -7.53
CA ALA A 18 5.86 -5.00 -6.93
C ALA A 18 5.80 -4.95 -5.40
N LEU A 19 6.03 -6.09 -4.75
CA LEU A 19 6.04 -6.22 -3.28
C LEU A 19 7.40 -6.76 -2.84
N ARG A 20 8.08 -6.08 -1.92
CA ARG A 20 9.41 -6.48 -1.45
C ARG A 20 9.62 -6.13 0.01
N ASP A 21 10.41 -6.98 0.69
CA ASP A 21 10.91 -6.74 2.04
C ASP A 21 9.83 -6.44 3.08
N ASN A 22 9.27 -7.51 3.67
CA ASN A 22 8.30 -7.46 4.77
C ASN A 22 7.00 -6.73 4.43
N VAL A 23 6.33 -7.16 3.36
CA VAL A 23 5.00 -6.64 2.98
C VAL A 23 3.91 -7.55 3.54
N ALA A 24 2.91 -6.96 4.21
CA ALA A 24 1.72 -7.68 4.70
C ALA A 24 0.44 -7.03 4.18
N LEU A 25 -0.38 -7.78 3.43
CA LEU A 25 -1.65 -7.32 2.84
C LEU A 25 -2.80 -8.20 3.34
N TRP A 26 -3.65 -7.66 4.21
CA TRP A 26 -4.71 -8.42 4.88
C TRP A 26 -6.07 -7.76 4.71
N ASP A 27 -7.12 -8.56 4.60
CA ASP A 27 -8.53 -8.13 4.65
C ASP A 27 -8.89 -7.06 3.60
N ASN A 28 -9.28 -7.54 2.42
CA ASN A 28 -9.83 -6.73 1.30
C ASN A 28 -8.85 -5.68 0.76
N VAL A 29 -7.63 -6.10 0.39
CA VAL A 29 -6.65 -5.20 -0.23
C VAL A 29 -6.72 -5.28 -1.75
N SER A 30 -6.82 -4.14 -2.43
CA SER A 30 -6.79 -4.05 -3.89
C SER A 30 -5.63 -3.16 -4.36
N LEU A 31 -4.67 -3.72 -5.08
CA LEU A 31 -3.54 -2.99 -5.67
C LEU A 31 -3.63 -3.09 -7.19
N ARG A 32 -3.58 -1.95 -7.87
CA ARG A 32 -3.80 -1.89 -9.30
C ARG A 32 -2.95 -0.81 -9.98
N ASP A 33 -2.45 -1.14 -11.17
CA ASP A 33 -1.80 -0.22 -12.11
C ASP A 33 -0.57 0.47 -11.49
N ASN A 34 0.59 -0.19 -11.57
CA ASN A 34 1.91 0.30 -11.15
C ASN A 34 2.04 0.61 -9.64
N VAL A 35 1.68 -0.35 -8.78
CA VAL A 35 1.86 -0.20 -7.31
C VAL A 35 3.19 -0.80 -6.85
N ALA A 36 3.97 -0.06 -6.08
CA ALA A 36 5.23 -0.53 -5.49
C ALA A 36 5.22 -0.39 -3.96
N LEU A 37 5.29 -1.52 -3.24
CA LEU A 37 5.37 -1.57 -1.78
C LEU A 37 6.72 -2.13 -1.35
N TRP A 38 7.46 -1.37 -0.54
CA TRP A 38 8.82 -1.73 -0.16
C TRP A 38 9.13 -1.45 1.30
N GLU A 39 9.88 -2.34 1.94
CA GLU A 39 10.43 -2.16 3.29
C GLU A 39 9.35 -1.92 4.36
N ASN A 40 8.87 -3.03 4.95
CA ASN A 40 7.97 -3.05 6.11
C ASN A 40 6.61 -2.35 5.86
N VAL A 41 5.97 -2.64 4.72
CA VAL A 41 4.65 -2.08 4.40
C VAL A 41 3.53 -2.98 4.92
N ALA A 42 2.54 -2.40 5.60
CA ALA A 42 1.34 -3.10 6.04
C ALA A 42 0.06 -2.43 5.54
N LEU A 43 -0.76 -3.16 4.80
CA LEU A 43 -2.09 -2.74 4.34
C LEU A 43 -3.15 -3.64 4.95
N ARG A 44 -4.15 -3.05 5.60
CA ARG A 44 -5.21 -3.79 6.30
C ARG A 44 -6.57 -3.14 6.13
N ASP A 45 -7.61 -3.95 6.30
CA ASP A 45 -8.99 -3.51 6.51
C ASP A 45 -9.47 -2.54 5.42
N ASN A 46 -9.62 -3.05 4.19
CA ASN A 46 -10.09 -2.33 3.01
C ASN A 46 -9.13 -1.25 2.48
N ALA A 47 -7.89 -1.63 2.13
CA ALA A 47 -6.95 -0.72 1.46
C ALA A 47 -7.04 -0.82 -0.08
N ALA A 48 -7.12 0.33 -0.76
CA ALA A 48 -7.15 0.41 -2.22
C ALA A 48 -6.07 1.35 -2.76
N LEU A 49 -5.14 0.84 -3.57
CA LEU A 49 -4.06 1.61 -4.17
C LEU A 49 -4.15 1.49 -5.69
N ARG A 50 -4.15 2.63 -6.38
CA ARG A 50 -4.35 2.67 -7.82
C ARG A 50 -3.51 3.73 -8.51
N ASP A 51 -3.05 3.42 -9.72
CA ASP A 51 -2.46 4.38 -10.66
C ASP A 51 -1.19 5.04 -10.08
N ASN A 52 -0.07 4.32 -10.17
CA ASN A 52 1.28 4.78 -9.78
C ASN A 52 1.43 5.10 -8.27
N VAL A 53 1.11 4.16 -7.39
CA VAL A 53 1.30 4.33 -5.93
C VAL A 53 2.61 3.70 -5.46
N ALA A 54 3.38 4.44 -4.65
CA ALA A 54 4.59 3.93 -4.01
C ALA A 54 4.54 4.11 -2.49
N LEU A 55 4.66 3.01 -1.73
CA LEU A 55 4.82 3.04 -0.26
C LEU A 55 6.19 2.47 0.12
N ARG A 56 6.93 3.20 0.96
CA ARG A 56 8.28 2.81 1.38
C ARG A 56 8.51 3.07 2.87
N ASP A 57 9.52 2.40 3.39
CA ASP A 57 10.19 2.73 4.66
C ASP A 57 9.20 2.81 5.84
N ASN A 58 8.58 1.67 6.18
CA ASN A 58 7.61 1.51 7.28
C ASN A 58 6.26 2.21 7.09
N ALA A 59 5.63 2.08 5.92
CA ALA A 59 4.28 2.60 5.69
C ALA A 59 3.18 1.66 6.23
N ALA A 60 2.16 2.22 6.89
CA ALA A 60 1.00 1.46 7.37
C ALA A 60 -0.33 2.13 6.98
N LEU A 61 -1.20 1.41 6.27
CA LEU A 61 -2.57 1.86 5.95
C LEU A 61 -3.58 0.91 6.59
N ARG A 62 -4.60 1.46 7.26
CA ARG A 62 -5.63 0.70 7.97
C ARG A 62 -6.99 1.37 7.90
N ASP A 63 -8.05 0.58 7.97
CA ASP A 63 -9.42 1.04 8.14
C ASP A 63 -9.89 1.98 7.02
N ASN A 64 -10.13 1.41 5.83
CA ASN A 64 -10.67 2.08 4.63
C ASN A 64 -9.76 3.20 4.09
N VAL A 65 -8.56 2.86 3.60
CA VAL A 65 -7.66 3.84 2.99
C VAL A 65 -7.62 3.69 1.47
N ALA A 66 -7.76 4.80 0.75
CA ALA A 66 -7.65 4.86 -0.70
C ALA A 66 -6.55 5.83 -1.16
N LEU A 67 -5.59 5.36 -1.97
CA LEU A 67 -4.51 6.18 -2.56
C LEU A 67 -4.55 6.07 -4.09
N TRP A 68 -4.78 7.19 -4.77
CA TRP A 68 -5.03 7.22 -6.21
C TRP A 68 -4.18 8.29 -6.89
N ASP A 69 -3.76 8.02 -8.13
CA ASP A 69 -3.11 8.97 -9.03
C ASP A 69 -1.82 9.59 -8.49
N ASN A 70 -0.71 8.86 -8.65
CA ASN A 70 0.66 9.30 -8.34
C ASN A 70 0.88 9.65 -6.85
N VAL A 71 0.54 8.73 -5.95
CA VAL A 71 0.79 8.91 -4.51
C VAL A 71 2.12 8.26 -4.10
N ALA A 72 2.97 8.99 -3.38
CA ALA A 72 4.20 8.48 -2.78
C ALA A 72 4.23 8.75 -1.27
N LEU A 73 4.28 7.70 -0.45
CA LEU A 73 4.45 7.79 1.00
C LEU A 73 5.74 7.11 1.43
N ARG A 74 6.54 7.77 2.26
CA ARG A 74 7.85 7.29 2.74
C ARG A 74 8.02 7.58 4.22
N ASP A 75 9.09 7.08 4.82
CA ASP A 75 9.57 7.45 6.15
C ASP A 75 8.51 7.44 7.27
N ASN A 76 8.04 6.24 7.62
CA ASN A 76 7.18 5.97 8.78
C ASN A 76 5.79 6.62 8.71
N VAL A 77 5.17 6.66 7.54
CA VAL A 77 3.79 7.16 7.40
C VAL A 77 2.77 6.14 7.89
N ALA A 78 1.81 6.61 8.70
CA ALA A 78 0.63 5.85 9.10
C ALA A 78 -0.64 6.62 8.74
N LEU A 79 -1.52 5.99 7.95
CA LEU A 79 -2.86 6.50 7.63
C LEU A 79 -3.90 5.53 8.19
N THR A 80 -4.85 6.05 8.96
CA THR A 80 -5.91 5.27 9.59
C THR A 80 -7.24 5.98 9.44
N ASP A 81 -8.33 5.21 9.48
CA ASP A 81 -9.69 5.70 9.60
C ASP A 81 -10.16 6.60 8.45
N ASN A 82 -10.56 5.97 7.34
CA ASN A 82 -11.25 6.62 6.21
C ASN A 82 -10.43 7.74 5.54
N VAL A 83 -9.17 7.46 5.21
CA VAL A 83 -8.31 8.41 4.49
C VAL A 83 -8.41 8.20 2.98
N ALA A 84 -8.52 9.29 2.23
CA ALA A 84 -8.44 9.26 0.77
C ALA A 84 -7.46 10.33 0.28
N LEU A 85 -6.40 9.91 -0.43
CA LEU A 85 -5.41 10.80 -1.05
C LEU A 85 -5.47 10.65 -2.57
N TRP A 86 -5.41 11.78 -3.26
CA TRP A 86 -5.66 11.90 -4.69
C TRP A 86 -4.69 12.89 -5.30
N ASP A 87 -4.34 12.67 -6.57
CA ASP A 87 -3.63 13.61 -7.44
C ASP A 87 -2.31 14.15 -6.86
N ASN A 88 -1.22 13.43 -7.15
CA ASN A 88 0.15 13.91 -6.95
C ASN A 88 0.50 14.24 -5.48
N VAL A 89 0.15 13.36 -4.55
CA VAL A 89 0.53 13.50 -3.15
C VAL A 89 1.91 12.86 -2.91
N ALA A 90 2.82 13.61 -2.31
CA ALA A 90 4.09 13.09 -1.82
C ALA A 90 4.28 13.49 -0.35
N TRP A 91 4.52 12.51 0.53
CA TRP A 91 4.72 12.74 1.96
C TRP A 91 5.69 11.69 2.55
N GLY A 92 6.34 12.02 3.66
CA GLY A 92 7.56 11.35 4.12
C GLY A 92 8.75 12.26 3.91
#